data_AF-A0A835PPI7-F1
#
_entry.id   AF-A0A835PPI7-F1
#
_cell.length_a   1.000
_cell.length_b   1.000
_cell.length_c   1.000
_cell.angle_alpha   90.00
_cell.angle_beta   90.00
_cell.angle_gamma   90.00
#
_symmetry.space_group_name_H-M   'P 1'
#
loop_
_entity.id
_entity.type
_entity.pdbx_description
1 polymer ?
#
loop_
_entity_poly.entity_id
_entity_poly.type
_entity_poly.pdbx_seq_one_letter_code
_entity_poly.pdbx_strand_id
1 'polypeptide(L)'
;MRYNRAELIQSLRWKIGPVLPQEIQEKLSYSEEEYFKNHSTALESYISDLDLDLTVDMVPPKDPYIRVKVLDDIGEVCLGDHAISLIQHSLHFIRRTDAEPFISQGLMEEFIE
;
A
#
# COMPACT_ATOMS: atom_id res chain seq x y z
N MET A 1 11.51 24.76 3.56
CA MET A 1 11.92 23.50 2.91
C MET A 1 12.42 23.81 1.50
N ARG A 2 13.47 23.15 0.98
CA ARG A 2 13.91 23.33 -0.42
C ARG A 2 12.91 22.63 -1.34
N TYR A 3 12.50 23.28 -2.44
CA TYR A 3 11.48 22.78 -3.38
C TYR A 3 11.67 21.30 -3.77
N ASN A 4 12.89 20.93 -4.18
CA ASN A 4 13.22 19.56 -4.60
C ASN A 4 13.04 18.51 -3.49
N ARG A 5 13.17 18.88 -2.21
CA ARG A 5 12.92 17.94 -1.09
C ARG A 5 11.43 17.74 -0.86
N ALA A 6 10.63 18.79 -1.00
CA ALA A 6 9.18 18.69 -0.83
C ALA A 6 8.56 17.76 -1.88
N GLU A 7 8.98 17.87 -3.15
CA GLU A 7 8.52 16.97 -4.23
C GLU A 7 8.89 15.52 -3.95
N LEU A 8 10.10 15.26 -3.44
CA LEU A 8 10.50 13.91 -3.06
C LEU A 8 9.61 13.35 -1.95
N ILE A 9 9.33 14.15 -0.91
CA ILE A 9 8.48 13.74 0.21
C ILE A 9 7.04 13.45 -0.25
N GLN A 10 6.49 14.28 -1.13
CA GLN A 10 5.17 14.00 -1.73
C GLN A 10 5.17 12.68 -2.51
N SER A 11 6.24 12.42 -3.28
CA SER A 11 6.35 11.17 -4.06
C SER A 11 6.40 9.92 -3.18
N LEU A 12 6.86 10.02 -1.93
CA LEU A 12 6.86 8.89 -0.98
C LEU A 12 5.43 8.42 -0.69
N ARG A 13 4.47 9.35 -0.54
CA ARG A 13 3.07 8.99 -0.25
C ARG A 13 2.45 8.14 -1.37
N TRP A 14 2.85 8.40 -2.61
CA TRP A 14 2.37 7.69 -3.81
C TRP A 14 3.10 6.37 -4.06
N LYS A 15 4.35 6.23 -3.61
CA LYS A 15 5.17 5.02 -3.86
C LYS A 15 5.07 3.99 -2.75
N ILE A 16 4.93 4.45 -1.51
CA ILE A 16 5.06 3.61 -0.31
C ILE A 16 3.73 3.55 0.45
N GLY A 17 2.96 4.64 0.40
CA GLY A 17 1.69 4.76 1.12
C GLY A 17 1.77 5.67 2.35
N PRO A 18 0.77 5.61 3.24
CA PRO A 18 0.67 6.51 4.39
C PRO A 18 1.66 6.20 5.51
N VAL A 19 2.17 4.96 5.56
CA VAL A 19 3.12 4.49 6.56
C VAL A 19 4.49 4.36 5.93
N LEU A 20 5.46 5.13 6.42
CA LEU A 20 6.84 5.09 5.94
C LEU A 20 7.67 4.06 6.72
N PRO A 21 8.56 3.30 6.07
CA PRO A 21 9.58 2.48 6.73
C PRO A 21 10.50 3.30 7.65
N GLN A 22 11.02 2.67 8.70
CA GLN A 22 11.84 3.33 9.72
C GLN A 22 13.09 3.99 9.11
N GLU A 23 13.71 3.37 8.11
CA GLU A 23 14.95 3.86 7.47
C GLU A 23 14.73 5.17 6.69
N ILE A 24 13.48 5.45 6.32
CA ILE A 24 13.08 6.70 5.66
C ILE A 24 12.71 7.74 6.71
N GLN A 25 11.98 7.34 7.76
CA GLN A 25 11.63 8.24 8.87
C GLN A 25 12.88 8.85 9.51
N GLU A 26 13.91 8.04 9.76
CA GLU A 26 15.19 8.50 10.32
C GLU A 26 15.95 9.55 9.46
N LYS A 27 15.57 9.70 8.19
CA LYS A 27 16.17 10.66 7.24
C LYS A 27 15.34 11.94 7.05
N LEU A 28 14.17 12.03 7.67
CA LEU A 28 13.31 13.20 7.63
C LEU A 28 13.64 14.12 8.81
N SER A 29 13.58 15.43 8.58
CA SER A 29 13.56 16.37 9.70
C SER A 29 12.16 16.46 10.30
N TYR A 30 12.04 16.95 11.53
CA TYR A 30 10.75 17.18 12.18
C TYR A 30 9.75 17.95 11.30
N SER A 31 10.20 19.02 10.63
CA SER A 31 9.36 19.82 9.73
C SER A 31 8.88 19.04 8.50
N GLU A 32 9.63 18.02 8.09
CA GLU A 32 9.32 17.19 6.93
C GLU A 32 8.37 16.06 7.27
N GLU A 33 8.50 15.49 8.46
CA GLU A 33 7.51 14.55 9.02
C GLU A 33 6.16 15.24 9.18
N GLU A 34 6.13 16.45 9.77
CA GLU A 34 4.90 17.23 9.90
C GLU A 34 4.29 17.56 8.54
N TYR A 35 5.13 17.95 7.57
CA TYR A 35 4.69 18.19 6.20
C TYR A 35 4.09 16.93 5.55
N PHE A 36 4.76 15.78 5.67
CA PHE A 36 4.29 14.52 5.13
C PHE A 36 2.95 14.10 5.74
N LYS A 37 2.79 14.26 7.05
CA LYS A 37 1.54 13.98 7.76
C LYS A 37 0.41 14.88 7.27
N ASN A 38 0.64 16.19 7.22
CA ASN A 38 -0.37 17.16 6.75
C ASN A 38 -0.75 16.91 5.28
N HIS A 39 0.22 16.60 4.43
CA HIS A 39 -0.01 16.22 3.04
C HIS A 39 -0.83 14.92 2.92
N SER A 40 -0.51 13.91 3.73
CA SER A 40 -1.22 12.64 3.73
C SER A 40 -2.69 12.80 4.15
N THR A 41 -2.95 13.58 5.20
CA THR A 41 -4.32 13.90 5.63
C THR A 41 -5.09 14.69 4.57
N ALA A 42 -4.45 15.67 3.92
CA ALA A 42 -5.09 16.43 2.84
C ALA A 42 -5.46 15.53 1.64
N LEU A 43 -4.56 14.59 1.28
CA LEU A 43 -4.81 13.62 0.23
C LEU A 43 -5.97 12.66 0.59
N GLU A 44 -6.01 12.17 1.82
CA GLU A 44 -7.09 11.30 2.30
C GLU A 44 -8.45 12.00 2.29
N SER A 45 -8.50 13.28 2.69
CA SER A 45 -9.72 14.09 2.57
C SER A 45 -10.16 14.20 1.12
N TYR A 46 -9.23 14.46 0.19
CA TYR A 46 -9.55 14.59 -1.23
C TYR A 46 -10.04 13.28 -1.85
N ILE A 47 -9.42 12.15 -1.51
CA ILE A 47 -9.85 10.80 -1.92
C ILE A 47 -11.26 10.50 -1.41
N SER A 48 -11.52 10.85 -0.15
CA SER A 48 -12.83 10.66 0.48
C SER A 48 -13.92 11.49 -0.18
N ASP A 49 -13.62 12.76 -0.51
CA ASP A 49 -14.55 13.67 -1.19
C ASP A 49 -14.88 13.21 -2.62
N LEU A 50 -13.93 12.55 -3.29
CA LEU A 50 -14.11 12.01 -4.64
C LEU A 50 -14.78 10.63 -4.68
N ASP A 51 -14.89 9.94 -3.53
CA ASP A 51 -15.32 8.53 -3.44
C ASP A 51 -14.55 7.61 -4.41
N LEU A 52 -13.25 7.91 -4.59
CA LEU A 52 -12.37 7.20 -5.53
C LEU A 52 -10.96 7.12 -4.96
N ASP A 53 -10.44 5.90 -4.80
CA ASP A 53 -9.06 5.69 -4.39
C ASP A 53 -8.10 6.04 -5.54
N LEU A 54 -7.35 7.13 -5.36
CA LEU A 54 -6.35 7.61 -6.32
C LEU A 54 -4.99 6.93 -6.15
N THR A 55 -4.79 6.16 -5.08
CA THR A 55 -3.50 5.55 -4.72
C THR A 55 -3.28 4.16 -5.30
N VAL A 56 -4.31 3.61 -5.96
CA VAL A 56 -4.24 2.33 -6.66
C VAL A 56 -3.35 2.40 -7.90
N ASP A 57 -2.86 1.24 -8.34
CA ASP A 57 -2.02 1.15 -9.53
C ASP A 57 -2.78 1.62 -10.78
N MET A 58 -2.14 2.46 -11.59
CA MET A 58 -2.70 2.94 -12.86
C MET A 58 -2.56 1.91 -13.99
N VAL A 59 -1.84 0.81 -13.77
CA VAL A 59 -1.75 -0.29 -14.72
C VAL A 59 -3.03 -1.13 -14.63
N PRO A 60 -3.83 -1.23 -15.70
CA PRO A 60 -5.02 -2.07 -15.67
C PRO A 60 -4.61 -3.53 -15.38
N PRO A 61 -5.32 -4.21 -14.46
CA PRO A 61 -4.96 -5.57 -14.10
C PRO A 61 -5.11 -6.48 -15.33
N LYS A 62 -4.03 -7.22 -15.65
CA LYS A 62 -4.06 -8.21 -16.75
C LYS A 62 -5.09 -9.30 -16.48
N ASP A 63 -5.12 -9.76 -15.24
CA ASP A 63 -6.06 -10.75 -14.73
C ASP A 63 -6.69 -10.21 -13.43
N PRO A 64 -8.03 -10.27 -13.28
CA PRO A 64 -8.72 -9.77 -12.09
C PRO A 64 -8.44 -10.62 -10.83
N TYR A 65 -7.99 -11.85 -11.01
CA TYR A 65 -7.60 -12.76 -9.94
C TYR A 65 -6.17 -13.25 -10.16
N ILE A 66 -5.41 -13.35 -9.07
CA ILE A 66 -4.02 -13.79 -9.08
C ILE A 66 -3.79 -14.90 -8.05
N ARG A 67 -2.82 -15.77 -8.33
CA ARG A 67 -2.30 -16.73 -7.34
C ARG A 67 -1.21 -16.03 -6.54
N VAL A 68 -1.36 -16.00 -5.22
CA VAL A 68 -0.40 -15.40 -4.30
C VAL A 68 0.08 -16.41 -3.28
N LYS A 69 1.35 -16.27 -2.90
CA LYS A 69 1.96 -17.00 -1.79
C LYS A 69 2.17 -16.06 -0.62
N VAL A 70 1.72 -16.49 0.55
CA VAL A 70 1.86 -15.74 1.80
C VAL A 70 3.28 -15.94 2.35
N LEU A 71 3.99 -14.85 2.64
CA LEU A 71 5.38 -14.85 3.11
C LEU A 71 5.49 -14.86 4.64
N ASP A 72 4.53 -14.23 5.32
CA ASP A 72 4.46 -14.12 6.79
C ASP A 72 3.02 -14.34 7.29
N ASP A 73 2.83 -14.68 8.56
CA ASP A 73 1.49 -14.95 9.12
C ASP A 73 0.69 -13.64 9.28
N ILE A 74 -0.35 -13.47 8.44
CA ILE A 74 -1.20 -12.28 8.41
C ILE A 74 -2.46 -12.49 9.27
N GLY A 75 -2.84 -13.74 9.54
CA GLY A 75 -4.05 -14.09 10.27
C GLY A 75 -5.32 -14.12 9.41
N GLU A 76 -6.47 -13.88 10.02
CA GLU A 76 -7.77 -13.92 9.34
C GLU A 76 -8.15 -12.53 8.79
N VAL A 77 -8.35 -12.45 7.48
CA VAL A 77 -8.65 -11.20 6.77
C VAL A 77 -9.98 -11.33 6.02
N CYS A 78 -10.80 -10.28 6.08
CA CYS A 78 -12.02 -10.18 5.29
C CYS A 78 -11.69 -9.72 3.86
N LEU A 79 -11.84 -10.63 2.90
CA LEU A 79 -11.67 -10.36 1.47
C LEU A 79 -13.03 -10.43 0.77
N GLY A 80 -13.62 -9.28 0.51
CA GLY A 80 -15.00 -9.18 0.03
C GLY A 80 -15.99 -9.75 1.05
N ASP A 81 -16.79 -10.73 0.64
CA ASP A 81 -17.83 -11.35 1.49
C ASP A 81 -17.31 -12.54 2.32
N HIS A 82 -16.04 -12.92 2.20
CA HIS A 82 -15.47 -14.12 2.84
C HIS A 82 -14.28 -13.76 3.74
N ALA A 83 -14.24 -14.37 4.93
CA ALA A 83 -13.06 -14.36 5.79
C ALA A 83 -12.12 -15.50 5.35
N ILE A 84 -10.85 -15.17 5.11
CA ILE A 84 -9.82 -16.12 4.68
C ILE A 84 -8.67 -16.06 5.68
N SER A 85 -8.23 -17.24 6.13
CA SER A 85 -7.03 -17.37 6.96
C SER A 85 -5.79 -17.42 6.08
N LEU A 86 -4.92 -16.43 6.25
CA LEU A 86 -3.67 -16.22 5.52
C LEU A 86 -2.48 -16.62 6.41
N ILE A 87 -2.15 -17.90 6.37
CA ILE A 87 -1.05 -18.51 7.13
C ILE A 87 0.24 -18.51 6.31
N GLN A 88 1.38 -18.55 6.99
CA GLN A 88 2.68 -18.54 6.32
C GLN A 88 2.84 -19.68 5.30
N HIS A 89 3.35 -19.37 4.11
CA HIS A 89 3.57 -20.29 2.98
C HIS A 89 2.30 -20.89 2.33
N SER A 90 1.09 -20.45 2.68
CA SER A 90 -0.11 -20.88 1.95
C SER A 90 -0.22 -20.20 0.59
N LEU A 91 -0.94 -20.87 -0.32
CA LEU A 91 -1.27 -20.37 -1.64
C LEU A 91 -2.77 -20.03 -1.69
N HIS A 92 -3.09 -18.84 -2.18
CA HIS A 92 -4.47 -18.38 -2.32
C HIS A 92 -4.72 -17.83 -3.72
N PHE A 93 -5.95 -17.96 -4.19
CA PHE A 93 -6.43 -17.36 -5.43
C PHE A 93 -7.46 -16.29 -5.08
N ILE A 94 -7.03 -15.03 -5.10
CA ILE A 94 -7.83 -13.88 -4.66
C ILE A 94 -7.80 -12.77 -5.70
N ARG A 95 -8.69 -11.79 -5.55
CA ARG A 95 -8.72 -10.63 -6.46
C ARG A 95 -7.43 -9.85 -6.32
N ARG A 96 -6.93 -9.30 -7.43
CA ARG A 96 -5.69 -8.52 -7.40
C ARG A 96 -5.80 -7.30 -6.47
N THR A 97 -6.94 -6.62 -6.47
CA THR A 97 -7.23 -5.49 -5.56
C THR A 97 -7.12 -5.84 -4.08
N ASP A 98 -7.46 -7.08 -3.73
CA ASP A 98 -7.41 -7.59 -2.36
C ASP A 98 -5.97 -7.98 -1.96
N ALA A 99 -5.13 -8.35 -2.93
CA ALA A 99 -3.76 -8.80 -2.72
C ALA A 99 -2.73 -7.66 -2.75
N GLU A 100 -2.95 -6.62 -3.56
CA GLU A 100 -2.02 -5.50 -3.79
C GLU A 100 -1.52 -4.82 -2.50
N PRO A 101 -2.37 -4.54 -1.49
CA PRO A 101 -1.91 -3.98 -0.22
C PRO A 101 -0.91 -4.88 0.52
N PHE A 102 -1.07 -6.21 0.42
CA PHE A 102 -0.17 -7.16 1.07
C PHE A 102 1.12 -7.39 0.27
N ILE A 103 1.03 -7.39 -1.06
CA ILE A 103 2.20 -7.48 -1.96
C ILE A 103 3.10 -6.26 -1.80
N SER A 104 2.52 -5.05 -1.79
CA SER A 104 3.27 -3.80 -1.60
C SER A 104 3.97 -3.69 -0.24
N GLN A 105 3.40 -4.32 0.80
CA GLN A 105 4.01 -4.44 2.12
C GLN A 105 5.04 -5.56 2.23
N GLY A 106 5.21 -6.40 1.19
CA GLY A 106 6.12 -7.54 1.21
C GLY A 106 5.61 -8.74 2.03
N LEU A 107 4.31 -8.81 2.31
CA LEU A 107 3.67 -9.91 3.04
C LEU A 107 3.21 -11.05 2.12
N MET A 108 3.06 -10.77 0.82
CA MET A 108 2.70 -11.74 -0.22
C MET A 108 3.57 -11.57 -1.47
N GLU A 109 3.72 -12.64 -2.24
CA GLU A 109 4.32 -12.63 -3.58
C GLU A 109 3.37 -13.22 -4.62
N GLU A 110 3.35 -12.68 -5.84
CA GLU A 110 2.61 -13.27 -6.97
C GLU A 110 3.32 -14.56 -7.41
N PHE A 111 2.60 -15.68 -7.36
CA PHE A 111 3.11 -16.98 -7.76
C PHE A 111 2.78 -17.23 -9.23
N ILE A 112 3.79 -17.04 -10.10
CA ILE A 112 3.71 -17.31 -11.53
C ILE A 112 4.36 -18.68 -11.77
N GLU A 113 3.57 -19.61 -12.31
CA GLU A 113 4.01 -20.97 -12.67
C GLU A 113 4.84 -20.97 -13.96
#